data_AF-A0A9D6WWA7-F1
#
_entry.id   AF-A0A9D6WWA7-F1
#
_cell.length_a   1.000
_cell.length_b   1.000
_cell.length_c   1.000
_cell.angle_alpha   90.00
_cell.angle_beta   90.00
_cell.angle_gamma   90.00
#
_symmetry.space_group_name_H-M   'P 1'
#
loop_
_entity.id
_entity.type
_entity.pdbx_description
1 polymer ?
#
loop_
_entity_poly.entity_id
_entity_poly.type
_entity_poly.pdbx_seq_one_letter_code
_entity_poly.pdbx_strand_id
1 'polypeptide(L)'
;MSIEWGGFPFTSNMTATVVDVGQPPADVLVASQPCRIDVQWDVPPAIAALINAGHQFRLRSYAESVGPGQEKQIGGTDFVAGVPGQTSYSHAMNVAGGTLLGEGQNDASGQPVSGLYKIACVLQLMNGVATRISGFGEYTRHVMFRAP
;
A
#
# COMPACT_ATOMS: atom_id res chain seq x y z
N MET A 1 -4.44 2.70 -11.43
CA MET A 1 -4.83 2.52 -10.02
C MET A 1 -6.31 2.80 -9.91
N SER A 2 -7.10 1.84 -9.45
CA SER A 2 -8.56 1.95 -9.46
C SER A 2 -9.20 1.13 -8.33
N ILE A 3 -10.38 1.58 -7.89
CA ILE A 3 -11.26 0.87 -6.97
C ILE A 3 -12.52 0.45 -7.72
N GLU A 4 -12.86 -0.83 -7.60
CA GLU A 4 -14.11 -1.39 -8.10
C GLU A 4 -15.13 -1.45 -6.97
N TRP A 5 -16.24 -0.75 -7.16
CA TRP A 5 -17.33 -0.68 -6.20
C TRP A 5 -18.35 -1.78 -6.53
N GLY A 6 -18.00 -3.02 -6.22
CA GLY A 6 -18.68 -4.25 -6.66
C GLY A 6 -20.20 -4.13 -6.81
N GLY A 7 -20.69 -4.43 -8.03
CA GLY A 7 -22.12 -4.36 -8.37
C GLY A 7 -22.62 -2.98 -8.81
N PHE A 8 -21.79 -1.94 -8.72
CA PHE A 8 -22.11 -0.60 -9.18
C PHE A 8 -21.23 -0.18 -10.37
N PRO A 9 -21.73 0.63 -11.32
CA PRO A 9 -20.97 1.09 -12.48
C PRO A 9 -20.05 2.27 -12.13
N PHE A 10 -19.48 2.28 -10.93
CA PHE A 10 -18.60 3.33 -10.46
C PHE A 10 -17.17 2.79 -10.29
N THR A 11 -16.21 3.59 -10.72
CA THR A 11 -14.79 3.41 -10.41
C THR A 11 -14.30 4.67 -9.71
N SER A 12 -13.36 4.52 -8.80
CA SER A 12 -12.63 5.66 -8.25
C SER A 12 -11.13 5.43 -8.25
N ASN A 13 -10.39 6.51 -8.02
CA ASN A 13 -8.94 6.47 -7.99
C ASN A 13 -8.43 6.15 -6.59
N MET A 14 -7.31 5.47 -6.55
CA MET A 14 -6.48 5.27 -5.37
C MET A 14 -5.06 5.62 -5.76
N THR A 15 -4.32 6.29 -4.89
CA THR A 15 -2.90 6.60 -5.08
C THR A 15 -2.12 6.10 -3.87
N ALA A 16 -0.89 5.66 -4.12
CA ALA A 16 0.06 5.30 -3.09
C ALA A 16 1.38 6.01 -3.39
N THR A 17 1.99 6.62 -2.39
CA THR A 17 3.27 7.33 -2.47
C THR A 17 4.19 6.81 -1.39
N VAL A 18 5.40 6.39 -1.76
CA VAL A 18 6.42 6.02 -0.80
C VAL A 18 7.16 7.28 -0.36
N VAL A 19 7.31 7.44 0.95
CA VAL A 19 7.97 8.57 1.60
C VAL A 19 9.14 8.04 2.41
N ASP A 20 10.34 8.49 2.06
CA ASP A 20 11.55 8.27 2.83
C ASP A 20 11.63 9.25 4.01
N VAL A 21 12.25 8.82 5.10
CA VAL A 21 12.63 9.67 6.24
C VAL A 21 13.98 10.38 5.98
N GLY A 22 14.70 9.98 4.92
CA GLY A 22 15.92 10.60 4.41
C GLY A 22 15.69 11.82 3.51
N GLN A 23 16.81 12.41 3.03
CA GLN A 23 16.80 13.48 2.02
C GLN A 23 16.66 12.88 0.60
N PRO A 24 16.21 13.64 -0.41
CA PRO A 24 15.99 13.14 -1.77
C PRO A 24 17.23 12.44 -2.39
N PRO A 25 17.06 11.43 -3.26
CA PRO A 25 15.78 10.98 -3.83
C PRO A 25 15.05 9.94 -2.95
N ALA A 26 13.72 10.10 -2.80
CA ALA A 26 12.86 9.17 -2.06
C ALA A 26 12.71 7.78 -2.72
N ASP A 27 13.29 7.61 -3.91
CA ASP A 27 13.28 6.36 -4.68
C ASP A 27 14.40 5.39 -4.25
N VAL A 28 15.33 5.81 -3.38
CA VAL A 28 16.40 4.96 -2.82
C VAL A 28 16.31 4.95 -1.29
N LEU A 29 15.66 3.92 -0.75
CA LEU A 29 15.47 3.73 0.69
C LEU A 29 16.61 2.92 1.30
N VAL A 30 16.95 3.18 2.55
CA VAL A 30 17.89 2.33 3.30
C VAL A 30 17.11 1.17 3.90
N ALA A 31 17.47 -0.07 3.57
CA ALA A 31 16.74 -1.26 4.01
C ALA A 31 16.57 -1.37 5.53
N SER A 32 17.53 -0.87 6.31
CA SER A 32 17.49 -0.87 7.78
C SER A 32 16.66 0.26 8.39
N GLN A 33 16.24 1.26 7.60
CA GLN A 33 15.49 2.42 8.07
C GLN A 33 13.99 2.23 7.81
N PRO A 34 13.12 2.78 8.68
CA PRO A 34 11.68 2.79 8.40
C PRO A 34 11.38 3.66 7.18
N CYS A 35 10.25 3.40 6.53
CA CYS A 35 9.67 4.29 5.52
C CYS A 35 8.14 4.38 5.72
N ARG A 36 7.49 5.26 4.98
CA ARG A 36 6.04 5.49 5.07
C ARG A 36 5.40 5.37 3.70
N ILE A 37 4.20 4.82 3.65
CA ILE A 37 3.38 4.76 2.43
C ILE A 37 2.14 5.61 2.67
N ASP A 38 2.07 6.73 1.97
CA ASP A 38 0.93 7.63 2.00
C ASP A 38 -0.07 7.18 0.94
N VAL A 39 -1.29 6.90 1.36
CA VAL A 39 -2.35 6.35 0.53
C VAL A 39 -3.51 7.33 0.51
N GLN A 40 -4.05 7.61 -0.66
CA GLN A 40 -5.25 8.42 -0.82
C GLN A 40 -6.24 7.70 -1.73
N TRP A 41 -7.52 7.81 -1.43
CA TRP A 41 -8.56 7.28 -2.30
C TRP A 41 -9.85 8.05 -2.17
N ASP A 42 -10.63 7.99 -3.24
CA ASP A 42 -11.96 8.59 -3.27
C ASP A 42 -13.03 7.51 -3.26
N VAL A 43 -14.19 7.87 -2.70
CA VAL A 43 -15.40 7.08 -2.67
C VAL A 43 -16.47 7.86 -3.42
N PRO A 44 -17.07 7.29 -4.49
CA PRO A 44 -18.15 7.94 -5.21
C PRO A 44 -19.28 8.34 -4.25
N PRO A 45 -19.90 9.53 -4.39
CA PRO A 45 -20.94 10.00 -3.45
C PRO A 45 -22.09 9.01 -3.24
N ALA A 46 -22.49 8.30 -4.30
CA ALA A 46 -23.52 7.27 -4.24
C ALA A 46 -23.12 6.08 -3.33
N ILE A 47 -21.83 5.73 -3.28
CA ILE A 47 -21.32 4.69 -2.40
C ILE A 47 -21.06 5.23 -1.00
N ALA A 48 -20.58 6.47 -0.85
CA ALA A 48 -20.38 7.11 0.45
C ALA A 48 -21.68 7.18 1.27
N ALA A 49 -22.83 7.30 0.61
CA ALA A 49 -24.15 7.23 1.23
C ALA A 49 -24.53 5.83 1.77
N LEU A 50 -23.84 4.78 1.31
CA LEU A 50 -24.05 3.39 1.76
C LEU A 50 -23.06 2.97 2.86
N ILE A 51 -22.05 3.81 3.14
CA ILE A 51 -21.11 3.58 4.24
C ILE A 51 -21.79 3.91 5.56
N ASN A 52 -21.75 2.95 6.48
CA ASN A 52 -22.39 3.07 7.80
C ASN A 52 -21.37 3.04 8.93
N ALA A 53 -21.81 3.48 10.11
CA ALA A 53 -21.04 3.31 11.34
C ALA A 53 -20.73 1.81 11.57
N GLY A 54 -19.44 1.48 11.66
CA GLY A 54 -18.95 0.09 11.77
C GLY A 54 -18.33 -0.46 10.49
N HIS A 55 -18.47 0.22 9.36
CA HIS A 55 -17.68 -0.10 8.16
C HIS A 55 -16.22 0.35 8.33
N GLN A 56 -15.30 -0.38 7.72
CA GLN A 56 -13.88 -0.06 7.75
C GLN A 56 -13.21 -0.37 6.41
N PHE A 57 -12.25 0.44 6.01
CA PHE A 57 -11.34 0.14 4.91
C PHE A 57 -10.12 -0.57 5.47
N ARG A 58 -9.93 -1.82 5.06
CA ARG A 58 -8.72 -2.59 5.35
C ARG A 58 -7.67 -2.31 4.28
N LEU A 59 -6.53 -1.77 4.69
CA LEU A 59 -5.39 -1.42 3.85
C LEU A 59 -4.23 -2.38 4.10
N ARG A 60 -3.57 -2.81 3.03
CA ARG A 60 -2.37 -3.66 3.06
C ARG A 60 -1.40 -3.23 1.97
N SER A 61 -0.12 -3.12 2.30
CA SER A 61 0.92 -2.80 1.33
C SER A 61 1.74 -4.05 1.00
N TYR A 62 2.12 -4.19 -0.26
CA TYR A 62 2.88 -5.32 -0.79
C TYR A 62 4.09 -4.80 -1.55
N ALA A 63 5.21 -5.49 -1.39
CA ALA A 63 6.38 -5.32 -2.23
C ALA A 63 6.42 -6.45 -3.26
N GLU A 64 6.52 -6.07 -4.52
CA GLU A 64 6.68 -6.93 -5.68
C GLU A 64 8.11 -6.73 -6.20
N SER A 65 8.94 -7.77 -6.14
CA SER A 65 10.34 -7.67 -6.56
C SER A 65 10.46 -7.55 -8.08
N VAL A 66 11.30 -6.64 -8.55
CA VAL A 66 11.73 -6.56 -9.95
C VAL A 66 13.05 -7.31 -10.06
N GLY A 67 12.96 -8.62 -10.34
CA GLY A 67 14.09 -9.56 -10.32
C GLY A 67 14.10 -10.45 -9.07
N PRO A 68 15.22 -11.14 -8.78
CA PRO A 68 15.35 -11.95 -7.57
C PRO A 68 15.13 -11.09 -6.31
N GLY A 69 14.22 -11.51 -5.43
CA GLY A 69 13.94 -10.74 -4.23
C GLY A 69 12.66 -11.20 -3.53
N GLN A 70 12.30 -10.47 -2.48
CA GLN A 70 11.18 -10.84 -1.62
C GLN A 70 9.85 -10.35 -2.21
N GLU A 71 8.88 -11.24 -2.32
CA GLU A 71 7.48 -10.87 -2.59
C GLU A 71 6.66 -11.09 -1.31
N LYS A 72 6.21 -10.00 -0.67
CA LYS A 72 5.48 -10.10 0.59
C LYS A 72 4.72 -8.83 0.94
N GLN A 73 3.80 -8.97 1.89
CA GLN A 73 3.22 -7.83 2.58
C GLN A 73 4.32 -7.09 3.36
N ILE A 74 4.30 -5.77 3.30
CA ILE A 74 5.19 -4.88 4.05
C ILE A 74 4.37 -4.00 5.00
N GLY A 75 4.93 -3.72 6.18
CA GLY A 75 4.18 -3.05 7.24
C GLY A 75 3.02 -3.90 7.80
N GLY A 76 2.09 -3.22 8.46
CA GLY A 76 0.92 -3.82 9.07
C GLY A 76 -0.28 -3.99 8.13
N THR A 77 -1.38 -4.50 8.69
CA THR A 77 -2.71 -4.32 8.12
C THR A 77 -3.40 -3.22 8.91
N ASP A 78 -3.78 -2.16 8.20
CA ASP A 78 -4.36 -0.98 8.81
C ASP A 78 -5.87 -0.93 8.54
N PHE A 79 -6.61 -0.35 9.48
CA PHE A 79 -8.06 -0.21 9.39
C PHE A 79 -8.44 1.25 9.53
N VAL A 80 -9.05 1.81 8.48
CA VAL A 80 -9.55 3.19 8.47
C VAL A 80 -11.07 3.14 8.59
N ALA A 81 -11.62 3.84 9.58
CA ALA A 81 -13.07 3.86 9.78
C ALA A 81 -13.78 4.47 8.55
N GLY A 82 -14.82 3.79 8.07
CA GLY A 82 -15.73 4.35 7.10
C GLY A 82 -16.60 5.40 7.79
N VAL A 83 -16.58 6.64 7.28
CA VAL A 83 -17.38 7.74 7.82
C VAL A 83 -18.56 7.96 6.87
N PRO A 84 -19.81 7.90 7.35
CA PRO A 84 -20.98 8.10 6.50
C PRO A 84 -20.91 9.43 5.73
N GLY A 85 -21.11 9.37 4.41
CA GLY A 85 -21.07 10.54 3.53
C GLY A 85 -19.68 11.09 3.21
N GLN A 86 -18.60 10.57 3.81
CA GLN A 86 -17.24 10.99 3.47
C GLN A 86 -16.82 10.38 2.14
N THR A 87 -16.34 11.23 1.23
CA THR A 87 -16.00 10.87 -0.15
C THR A 87 -14.51 10.86 -0.44
N SER A 88 -13.67 11.41 0.44
CA SER A 88 -12.22 11.43 0.25
C SER A 88 -11.52 10.97 1.52
N TYR A 89 -10.54 10.11 1.36
CA TYR A 89 -9.81 9.48 2.45
C TYR A 89 -8.32 9.54 2.19
N SER A 90 -7.56 9.64 3.27
CA SER A 90 -6.11 9.51 3.26
C SER A 90 -5.67 8.72 4.48
N HIS A 91 -4.56 7.99 4.34
CA HIS A 91 -3.97 7.23 5.43
C HIS A 91 -2.47 7.06 5.22
N ALA A 92 -1.72 7.03 6.32
CA ALA A 92 -0.28 6.82 6.29
C ALA A 92 0.05 5.48 6.93
N MET A 93 0.61 4.57 6.14
CA MET A 93 1.05 3.25 6.60
C MET A 93 2.53 3.28 6.91
N ASN A 94 2.91 2.88 8.13
CA ASN A 94 4.31 2.83 8.54
C ASN A 94 4.91 1.45 8.21
N VAL A 95 6.06 1.45 7.55
CA VAL A 95 6.85 0.25 7.25
C VAL A 95 8.11 0.30 8.09
N ALA A 96 8.29 -0.69 8.95
CA ALA A 96 9.49 -0.78 9.78
C ALA A 96 10.74 -1.10 8.94
N GLY A 97 11.90 -0.60 9.36
CA GLY A 97 13.18 -0.99 8.80
C GLY A 97 13.44 -2.50 8.98
N GLY A 98 14.22 -3.08 8.07
CA GLY A 98 14.50 -4.51 8.00
C GLY A 98 13.35 -5.35 7.44
N THR A 99 12.24 -4.72 7.02
CA THR A 99 11.13 -5.44 6.39
C THR A 99 11.55 -6.03 5.05
N LEU A 100 12.35 -5.33 4.23
CA LEU A 100 12.87 -5.84 2.96
C LEU A 100 14.39 -5.94 3.00
N LEU A 101 14.93 -6.90 2.25
CA LEU A 101 16.36 -6.97 1.97
C LEU A 101 16.74 -5.92 0.92
N GLY A 102 17.86 -5.25 1.16
CA GLY A 102 18.46 -4.31 0.23
C GLY A 102 19.29 -4.99 -0.86
N GLU A 103 19.57 -4.27 -1.93
CA GLU A 103 20.35 -4.74 -3.09
C GLU A 103 21.63 -5.46 -2.65
N GLY A 104 21.87 -6.63 -3.25
CA GLY A 104 23.07 -7.43 -3.04
C GLY A 104 23.10 -8.21 -1.73
N GLN A 105 22.13 -8.01 -0.82
CA GLN A 105 21.96 -8.90 0.33
C GLN A 105 21.46 -10.27 -0.14
N ASN A 106 21.86 -11.32 0.58
CA ASN A 106 21.42 -12.68 0.28
C ASN A 106 20.08 -12.98 0.96
N ASP A 107 19.17 -13.61 0.22
CA ASP A 107 17.96 -14.18 0.77
C ASP A 107 18.25 -15.46 1.61
N ALA A 108 17.19 -16.11 2.11
CA ALA A 108 17.32 -17.32 2.91
C ALA A 108 17.94 -18.51 2.15
N SER A 109 17.95 -18.48 0.82
CA SER A 109 18.57 -19.48 -0.06
C SER A 109 20.01 -19.13 -0.45
N GLY A 110 20.53 -17.98 0.01
CA GLY A 110 21.86 -17.49 -0.33
C GLY A 110 21.92 -16.75 -1.66
N GLN A 111 20.79 -16.46 -2.31
CA GLN A 111 20.77 -15.74 -3.59
C GLN A 111 20.75 -14.22 -3.36
N PRO A 112 21.55 -13.45 -4.10
CA PRO A 112 21.54 -12.00 -3.99
C PRO A 112 20.21 -11.42 -4.50
N VAL A 113 19.63 -10.49 -3.76
CA VAL A 113 18.40 -9.79 -4.15
C VAL A 113 18.72 -8.54 -4.97
N SER A 114 17.84 -8.17 -5.90
CA SER A 114 17.97 -6.94 -6.70
C SER A 114 17.80 -5.67 -5.88
N GLY A 115 17.05 -5.76 -4.77
CA GLY A 115 16.66 -4.59 -3.96
C GLY A 115 15.66 -3.68 -4.65
N LEU A 116 15.24 -3.96 -5.89
CA LEU A 116 14.31 -3.13 -6.65
C LEU A 116 12.89 -3.67 -6.50
N TYR A 117 11.97 -2.85 -6.02
CA TYR A 117 10.60 -3.24 -5.75
C TYR A 117 9.59 -2.28 -6.34
N LYS A 118 8.47 -2.83 -6.79
CA LYS A 118 7.22 -2.11 -7.00
C LYS A 118 6.39 -2.21 -5.72
N ILE A 119 5.87 -1.08 -5.26
CA ILE A 119 5.04 -1.03 -4.05
C ILE A 119 3.57 -0.86 -4.44
N ALA A 120 2.75 -1.83 -4.03
CA ALA A 120 1.31 -1.82 -4.24
C ALA A 120 0.60 -1.70 -2.88
N CYS A 121 -0.51 -0.96 -2.84
CA CYS A 121 -1.42 -0.88 -1.71
C CYS A 121 -2.79 -1.38 -2.15
N VAL A 122 -3.36 -2.29 -1.37
CA VAL A 122 -4.65 -2.91 -1.63
C VAL A 122 -5.64 -2.44 -0.57
N LEU A 123 -6.81 -2.01 -1.04
CA LEU A 123 -7.94 -1.60 -0.23
C LEU A 123 -9.06 -2.63 -0.33
N GLN A 124 -9.69 -2.92 0.81
CA GLN A 124 -10.89 -3.74 0.89
C GLN A 124 -11.89 -3.10 1.85
N LEU A 125 -13.12 -2.84 1.43
CA LEU A 125 -14.17 -2.41 2.36
C LEU A 125 -14.66 -3.62 3.18
N MET A 126 -14.79 -3.41 4.48
CA MET A 126 -15.22 -4.38 5.48
C MET A 126 -16.53 -3.90 6.15
N ASN A 127 -17.44 -4.83 6.43
CA ASN A 127 -18.64 -4.64 7.25
C ASN A 127 -18.78 -5.84 8.21
N GLY A 128 -17.88 -5.96 9.18
CA GLY A 128 -17.67 -7.17 9.97
C GLY A 128 -16.99 -8.32 9.21
N VAL A 129 -17.23 -8.43 7.90
CA VAL A 129 -16.54 -9.33 6.96
C VAL A 129 -16.14 -8.57 5.70
N ALA A 130 -15.27 -9.17 4.88
CA ALA A 130 -14.87 -8.58 3.59
C ALA A 130 -16.07 -8.49 2.64
N THR A 131 -16.26 -7.32 2.03
CA THR A 131 -17.29 -7.10 1.02
C THR A 131 -16.77 -7.46 -0.39
N ARG A 132 -17.54 -7.17 -1.44
CA ARG A 132 -17.06 -7.29 -2.84
C ARG A 132 -16.31 -6.05 -3.33
N ILE A 133 -16.17 -5.02 -2.49
CA ILE A 133 -15.55 -3.76 -2.86
C ILE A 133 -14.06 -3.82 -2.55
N SER A 134 -13.25 -3.78 -3.59
CA SER A 134 -11.79 -3.81 -3.50
C SER A 134 -11.16 -2.88 -4.53
N GLY A 135 -9.96 -2.42 -4.24
CA GLY A 135 -9.18 -1.61 -5.16
C GLY A 135 -7.71 -1.65 -4.84
N PHE A 136 -6.92 -1.06 -5.72
CA PHE A 136 -5.48 -0.97 -5.52
C PHE A 136 -4.89 0.34 -6.06
N GLY A 137 -3.86 0.80 -5.36
CA GLY A 137 -2.98 1.90 -5.75
C GLY A 137 -1.55 1.40 -5.80
N GLU A 138 -0.76 1.85 -6.76
CA GLU A 138 0.63 1.48 -6.94
C GLU A 138 1.48 2.74 -6.92
N TYR A 139 2.64 2.67 -6.28
CA TYR A 139 3.62 3.72 -6.49
C TYR A 139 4.15 3.63 -7.92
N THR A 140 4.11 4.75 -8.64
CA THR A 140 4.39 4.77 -10.08
C THR A 140 5.85 4.57 -10.42
N ARG A 141 6.75 4.69 -9.43
CA ARG A 141 8.18 4.45 -9.58
C ARG A 141 8.58 3.18 -8.86
N HIS A 142 9.59 2.50 -9.39
CA HIS A 142 10.27 1.47 -8.62
C HIS A 142 11.07 2.12 -7.49
N VAL A 143 11.09 1.46 -6.35
CA VAL A 143 11.85 1.87 -5.18
C VAL A 143 12.98 0.88 -4.99
N MET A 144 14.20 1.42 -4.87
CA MET A 144 15.37 0.64 -4.55
C MET A 144 15.59 0.67 -3.05
N PHE A 145 15.65 -0.50 -2.42
CA PHE A 145 16.15 -0.66 -1.07
C PHE A 145 17.64 -0.94 -1.17
N ARG A 146 18.49 -0.02 -0.71
CA ARG A 146 19.94 -0.26 -0.63
C ARG A 146 20.28 -1.00 0.65
N ALA A 147 21.31 -1.84 0.60
CA ALA A 147 21.87 -2.45 1.80
C ALA A 147 22.29 -1.36 2.83
N PRO A 148 22.31 -1.69 4.14
CA PRO A 148 22.67 -0.75 5.21
C PRO A 148 24.02 -0.06 4.99
#